data_AF-B1TGR4-F1
#
_entry.id   AF-B1TGR4-F1
#
_cell.length_a   1.000
_cell.length_b   1.000
_cell.length_c   1.000
_cell.angle_alpha   90.00
_cell.angle_beta   90.00
_cell.angle_gamma   90.00
#
_symmetry.space_group_name_H-M   'P 1'
#
loop_
_entity.id
_entity.type
_entity.pdbx_description
1 polymer ?
#
loop_
_entity_poly.entity_id
_entity_poly.type
_entity_poly.pdbx_seq_one_letter_code
_entity_poly.pdbx_strand_id
1 'polypeptide(L)'
;MPLVALPFVIRPLNPLALGDEAAAAAGVRVDATRLAATIVAVAFTSVAVSIAGPLSYVGLVAPNLLRQVRGARAARLGVLVPLSALAGGALVLATDSAVLASGLDATLSTGVAIALVGTPLMLAMIRRGAAWSGVLHAPADRAAGSGSTRVVGWLEGLGWPLRTVLFVAAGVLAVFVGVSAGPEWLSPARWLAAMSGHDALARMLIDLRMPRLLCALLAGALLAVSGVAMQSVVRNPLAGPEVLGVTQGAGLVTLFALSTWPLMGHVTLAAAALTGGALSLAITLALNHRHRYAPLAVALTGIAIGALWTTLAQWLITQESVQPARFVVWLVGGTYGRSWGEVSMLLPWCVLAVPVFAWLARPLDMLALGDDQAAALGLPVAALRPLALTIATLAACAAVAAVGPVGFIGLMAPHVATMLGARRHRTRLWLAAACGALILGLADLAARTVVAPREVPAGVLTALIGAPYLLGLLILEGRRARRTGR
;
A
#
# COMPACT_ATOMS: atom_id res chain seq x y z
N MET A 1 15.92 27.17 12.73
CA MET A 1 16.01 26.04 13.67
C MET A 1 16.75 24.82 13.10
N PRO A 2 16.36 24.18 11.97
CA PRO A 2 17.02 22.95 11.51
C PRO A 2 18.47 23.16 11.00
N LEU A 3 18.77 24.32 10.39
CA LEU A 3 20.14 24.69 9.97
C LEU A 3 21.13 24.77 11.13
N VAL A 4 20.67 25.20 12.31
CA VAL A 4 21.52 25.34 13.51
C VAL A 4 21.83 23.97 14.11
N ALA A 5 20.91 23.00 14.03
CA ALA A 5 21.10 21.64 14.53
C ALA A 5 21.95 20.76 13.61
N LEU A 6 22.04 21.09 12.32
CA LEU A 6 22.67 20.27 11.29
C LEU A 6 24.16 19.93 11.58
N PRO A 7 25.03 20.86 12.00
CA PRO A 7 26.44 20.56 12.28
C PRO A 7 26.62 19.57 13.44
N PHE A 8 25.72 19.61 14.43
CA PHE A 8 25.73 18.73 15.60
C PHE A 8 25.31 17.29 15.26
N VAL A 9 24.54 17.12 14.18
CA VAL A 9 24.06 15.83 13.71
C VAL A 9 25.00 15.21 12.68
N ILE A 10 25.62 15.99 11.79
CA ILE A 10 26.49 15.48 10.72
C ILE A 10 27.74 14.79 11.28
N ARG A 11 28.38 15.37 12.31
CA ARG A 11 29.61 14.83 12.89
C ARG A 11 29.45 13.38 13.39
N PRO A 12 28.46 13.05 14.24
CA PRO A 12 28.24 11.68 14.71
C PRO A 12 27.65 10.72 13.65
N LEU A 13 27.13 11.23 12.51
CA LEU A 13 26.64 10.37 11.42
C LEU A 13 27.75 9.81 10.51
N ASN A 14 28.92 10.43 10.44
CA ASN A 14 30.01 9.92 9.59
C ASN A 14 30.50 8.52 10.03
N PRO A 15 30.70 8.23 11.33
CA PRO A 15 31.01 6.88 11.80
C PRO A 15 29.89 5.87 11.52
N LEU A 16 28.63 6.30 11.57
CA LEU A 16 27.46 5.45 11.27
C LEU A 16 27.45 4.96 9.82
N ALA A 17 28.06 5.68 8.89
CA ALA A 17 28.20 5.23 7.50
C ALA A 17 29.15 4.01 7.36
N LEU A 18 29.99 3.74 8.38
CA LEU A 18 30.92 2.60 8.42
C LEU A 18 30.32 1.36 9.12
N GLY A 19 29.11 1.47 9.67
CA GLY A 19 28.43 0.40 10.40
C GLY A 19 28.17 0.76 11.87
N ASP A 20 27.16 0.11 12.47
CA ASP A 20 26.72 0.41 13.84
C ASP A 20 27.80 0.06 14.88
N GLU A 21 28.53 -1.05 14.67
CA GLU A 21 29.63 -1.45 15.56
C GLU A 21 30.82 -0.48 15.49
N ALA A 22 31.18 -0.04 14.28
CA ALA A 22 32.24 0.94 14.07
C ALA A 22 31.88 2.30 14.69
N ALA A 23 30.61 2.70 14.59
CA ALA A 23 30.12 3.92 15.22
C ALA A 23 30.10 3.84 16.75
N ALA A 24 29.66 2.70 17.30
CA ALA A 24 29.67 2.47 18.74
C ALA A 24 31.11 2.45 19.30
N ALA A 25 32.04 1.80 18.61
CA ALA A 25 33.47 1.79 18.95
C ALA A 25 34.09 3.19 18.91
N ALA A 26 33.61 4.07 18.03
CA ALA A 26 34.00 5.48 17.97
C ALA A 26 33.30 6.37 19.03
N GLY A 27 32.57 5.78 19.99
CA GLY A 27 31.89 6.50 21.07
C GLY A 27 30.57 7.16 20.68
N VAL A 28 30.01 6.84 19.50
CA VAL A 28 28.74 7.40 19.03
C VAL A 28 27.56 6.67 19.66
N ARG A 29 26.63 7.42 20.26
CA ARG A 29 25.34 6.89 20.73
C ARG A 29 24.41 6.66 19.54
N VAL A 30 24.59 5.53 18.85
CA VAL A 30 23.91 5.15 17.58
C VAL A 30 22.41 5.51 17.56
N ASP A 31 21.64 5.01 18.54
CA ASP A 31 20.19 5.24 18.63
C ASP A 31 19.84 6.74 18.76
N ALA A 32 20.54 7.47 19.62
CA ALA A 32 20.29 8.90 19.84
C ALA A 32 20.67 9.73 18.61
N THR A 33 21.77 9.37 17.93
CA THR A 33 22.21 10.04 16.70
C THR A 33 21.22 9.80 15.56
N ARG A 34 20.71 8.57 15.38
CA ARG A 34 19.67 8.26 14.38
C ARG A 34 18.39 9.04 14.63
N LEU A 35 17.95 9.12 15.89
CA LEU A 35 16.77 9.89 16.28
C LEU A 35 16.96 11.38 15.96
N ALA A 36 18.08 11.97 16.40
CA ALA A 36 18.39 13.38 16.13
C ALA A 36 18.45 13.68 14.62
N ALA A 37 19.08 12.79 13.85
CA ALA A 37 19.13 12.91 12.39
C ALA A 37 17.75 12.84 11.74
N THR A 38 16.89 11.94 12.20
CA THR A 38 15.52 11.80 11.71
C THR A 38 14.71 13.05 12.03
N ILE A 39 14.81 13.59 13.25
CA ILE A 39 14.12 14.82 13.65
C ILE A 39 14.56 16.01 12.80
N VAL A 40 15.88 16.18 12.59
CA VAL A 40 16.40 17.28 11.76
C VAL A 40 15.97 17.13 10.31
N ALA A 41 16.04 15.92 9.74
CA ALA A 41 15.59 15.65 8.38
C ALA A 41 14.09 15.95 8.21
N VAL A 42 13.25 15.45 9.11
CA VAL A 42 11.81 15.71 9.12
C VAL A 42 11.53 17.22 9.25
N ALA A 43 12.26 17.94 10.11
CA ALA A 43 12.10 19.39 10.24
C ALA A 43 12.43 20.14 8.94
N PHE A 44 13.50 19.76 8.23
CA PHE A 44 13.82 20.34 6.92
C PHE A 44 12.73 20.04 5.89
N THR A 45 12.27 18.79 5.82
CA THR A 45 11.19 18.40 4.90
C THR A 45 9.90 19.14 5.20
N SER A 46 9.50 19.26 6.47
CA SER A 46 8.28 19.99 6.87
C SER A 46 8.35 21.47 6.50
N VAL A 47 9.48 22.15 6.72
CA VAL A 47 9.67 23.56 6.32
C VAL A 47 9.58 23.70 4.80
N ALA A 48 10.27 22.85 4.04
CA ALA A 48 10.23 22.91 2.58
C ALA A 48 8.80 22.68 2.04
N VAL A 49 8.10 21.67 2.57
CA VAL A 49 6.72 21.34 2.17
C VAL A 49 5.74 22.45 2.57
N SER A 50 5.94 23.12 3.70
CA SER A 50 5.07 24.24 4.11
C SER A 50 5.17 25.47 3.19
N ILE A 51 6.32 25.66 2.53
CA ILE A 51 6.58 26.82 1.67
C ILE A 51 6.24 26.49 0.22
N ALA A 52 6.76 25.38 -0.30
CA ALA A 52 6.68 25.02 -1.71
C ALA A 52 5.60 23.97 -2.04
N GLY A 53 4.92 23.44 -1.03
CA GLY A 53 4.09 22.24 -1.17
C GLY A 53 4.92 20.97 -1.33
N PRO A 54 4.25 19.81 -1.48
CA PRO A 54 4.93 18.53 -1.66
C PRO A 54 5.57 18.41 -3.05
N LEU A 55 6.90 18.36 -3.11
CA LEU A 55 7.66 18.10 -4.33
C LEU A 55 8.31 16.70 -4.28
N SER A 56 7.79 15.77 -5.08
CA SER A 56 8.27 14.39 -5.13
C SER A 56 9.71 14.29 -5.68
N TYR A 57 10.41 13.20 -5.36
CA TYR A 57 11.73 12.81 -5.93
C TYR A 57 12.94 13.68 -5.63
N VAL A 58 12.83 14.97 -5.30
CA VAL A 58 14.01 15.85 -5.11
C VAL A 58 15.00 15.26 -4.09
N GLY A 59 14.50 14.85 -2.93
CA GLY A 59 15.30 14.23 -1.87
C GLY A 59 15.83 12.83 -2.18
N LEU A 60 15.28 12.14 -3.19
CA LEU A 60 15.74 10.82 -3.64
C LEU A 60 16.75 10.94 -4.78
N VAL A 61 16.56 11.91 -5.67
CA VAL A 61 17.35 12.11 -6.89
C VAL A 61 18.64 12.85 -6.58
N ALA A 62 18.58 14.00 -5.92
CA ALA A 62 19.73 14.88 -5.70
C ALA A 62 20.92 14.19 -4.99
N PRO A 63 20.77 13.57 -3.81
CA PRO A 63 21.90 12.95 -3.11
C PRO A 63 22.47 11.75 -3.85
N ASN A 64 21.61 10.96 -4.52
CA ASN A 64 22.07 9.76 -5.21
C ASN A 64 22.76 10.10 -6.54
N LEU A 65 22.32 11.14 -7.27
CA LEU A 65 23.01 11.65 -8.45
C LEU A 65 24.42 12.12 -8.09
N LEU A 66 24.57 12.86 -6.99
CA LEU A 66 25.87 13.32 -6.52
C LEU A 66 26.81 12.17 -6.17
N ARG A 67 26.29 11.11 -5.54
CA ARG A 67 27.06 9.89 -5.26
C ARG A 67 27.55 9.21 -6.54
N GLN A 68 26.74 9.19 -7.60
CA GLN A 68 27.16 8.64 -8.90
C GLN A 68 28.25 9.50 -9.55
N VAL A 69 28.07 10.82 -9.58
CA VAL A 69 28.96 11.72 -10.32
C VAL A 69 30.31 11.91 -9.62
N ARG A 70 30.34 11.95 -8.27
CA ARG A 70 31.53 12.31 -7.49
C ARG A 70 32.18 11.15 -6.72
N GLY A 71 31.64 9.94 -6.79
CA GLY A 71 32.20 8.74 -6.18
C GLY A 71 32.39 8.84 -4.66
N ALA A 72 33.39 8.13 -4.11
CA ALA A 72 33.59 7.96 -2.67
C ALA A 72 33.80 9.27 -1.86
N ARG A 73 34.33 10.34 -2.48
CA ARG A 73 34.53 11.63 -1.79
C ARG A 73 33.21 12.34 -1.47
N ALA A 74 32.17 12.13 -2.28
CA ALA A 74 30.83 12.66 -2.01
C ALA A 74 30.00 11.78 -1.06
N ALA A 75 30.53 10.64 -0.58
CA ALA A 75 29.85 9.83 0.42
C ALA A 75 29.92 10.43 1.83
N ARG A 76 30.88 11.33 2.10
CA ARG A 76 30.98 12.01 3.41
C ARG A 76 29.78 12.94 3.59
N LEU A 77 29.01 12.74 4.65
CA LEU A 77 27.76 13.45 4.89
C LEU A 77 27.94 14.97 5.01
N GLY A 78 29.07 15.42 5.56
CA GLY A 78 29.38 16.85 5.66
C GLY A 78 29.52 17.57 4.32
N VAL A 79 29.86 16.84 3.25
CA VAL A 79 29.94 17.38 1.88
C VAL A 79 28.66 17.05 1.11
N LEU A 80 28.10 15.86 1.32
CA LEU A 80 26.91 15.41 0.61
C LEU A 80 25.68 16.27 0.93
N VAL A 81 25.45 16.61 2.20
CA VAL A 81 24.24 17.35 2.61
C VAL A 81 24.14 18.74 1.94
N PRO A 82 25.13 19.65 2.04
CA PRO A 82 25.02 20.96 1.41
C PRO A 82 24.98 20.86 -0.13
N LEU A 83 25.74 19.93 -0.72
CA LEU A 83 25.67 19.72 -2.17
C LEU A 83 24.31 19.18 -2.61
N SER A 84 23.69 18.30 -1.83
CA SER A 84 22.36 17.75 -2.13
C SER A 84 21.30 18.85 -2.05
N ALA A 85 21.44 19.79 -1.12
CA ALA A 85 20.56 20.96 -1.05
C ALA A 85 20.72 21.84 -2.30
N LEU A 86 21.95 22.12 -2.73
CA LEU A 86 22.22 22.90 -3.96
C LEU A 86 21.74 22.18 -5.22
N ALA A 87 22.03 20.88 -5.35
CA ALA A 87 21.59 20.06 -6.48
C ALA A 87 20.06 19.93 -6.54
N GLY A 88 19.41 19.80 -5.37
CA GLY A 88 17.95 19.81 -5.26
C GLY A 88 17.35 21.15 -5.68
N GLY A 89 17.90 22.26 -5.18
CA GLY A 89 17.47 23.61 -5.58
C GLY A 89 17.66 23.87 -7.08
N ALA A 90 18.81 23.47 -7.63
CA ALA A 90 19.09 23.58 -9.06
C ALA A 90 18.12 22.73 -9.90
N LEU A 91 17.80 21.51 -9.47
CA LEU A 91 16.81 20.66 -10.13
C LEU A 91 15.43 21.32 -10.15
N VAL A 92 14.98 21.87 -9.02
CA VAL A 92 13.69 22.57 -8.94
C VAL A 92 13.68 23.79 -9.86
N LEU A 93 14.70 24.65 -9.77
CA LEU A 93 14.80 25.87 -10.59
C LEU A 93 14.87 25.57 -12.08
N ALA A 94 15.66 24.57 -12.49
CA ALA A 94 15.76 24.18 -13.90
C ALA A 94 14.43 23.63 -14.43
N THR A 95 13.73 22.86 -13.59
CA THR A 95 12.42 22.30 -13.96
C THR A 95 11.37 23.40 -14.07
N ASP A 96 11.31 24.31 -13.10
CA ASP A 96 10.38 25.44 -13.09
C ASP A 96 10.62 26.39 -14.29
N SER A 97 11.89 26.70 -14.56
CA SER A 97 12.29 27.50 -15.72
C SER A 97 11.89 26.84 -17.04
N ALA A 98 11.95 25.51 -17.13
CA ALA A 98 11.52 24.77 -18.31
C ALA A 98 9.98 24.83 -18.49
N VAL A 99 9.22 24.74 -17.40
CA VAL A 99 7.75 24.91 -17.44
C VAL A 99 7.39 26.30 -17.95
N LEU A 100 8.01 27.34 -17.39
CA LEU A 100 7.81 28.73 -17.81
C LEU A 100 8.19 28.94 -19.27
N ALA A 101 9.34 28.43 -19.70
CA ALA A 101 9.79 28.54 -21.10
C ALA A 101 8.88 27.82 -22.09
N SER A 102 8.19 26.76 -21.65
CA SER A 102 7.23 26.01 -22.48
C SER A 102 5.83 26.64 -22.54
N GLY A 103 5.57 27.72 -21.78
CA GLY A 103 4.24 28.35 -21.70
C GLY A 103 3.17 27.45 -21.04
N LEU A 104 3.60 26.47 -20.22
CA LEU A 104 2.72 25.52 -19.54
C LEU A 104 2.43 25.90 -18.09
N ASP A 105 2.86 27.08 -17.64
CA ASP A 105 2.76 27.57 -16.26
C ASP A 105 1.32 27.67 -15.73
N ALA A 106 0.35 27.94 -16.61
CA ALA A 106 -1.07 27.96 -16.26
C ALA A 106 -1.67 26.55 -16.03
N THR A 107 -1.05 25.49 -16.55
CA THR A 107 -1.62 24.13 -16.53
C THR A 107 -0.78 23.16 -15.72
N LEU A 108 0.54 23.23 -15.79
CA LEU A 108 1.46 22.22 -15.27
C LEU A 108 2.20 22.78 -14.05
N SER A 109 1.89 22.25 -12.87
CA SER A 109 2.56 22.69 -11.64
C SER A 109 3.99 22.18 -11.56
N THR A 110 4.88 22.94 -10.91
CA THR A 110 6.30 22.61 -10.73
C THR A 110 6.50 21.21 -10.12
N GLY A 111 5.64 20.80 -9.18
CA GLY A 111 5.68 19.46 -8.58
C GLY A 111 5.43 18.33 -9.58
N VAL A 112 4.54 18.54 -10.55
CA VAL A 112 4.24 17.57 -11.61
C VAL A 112 5.38 17.47 -12.59
N ALA A 113 5.96 18.60 -12.99
CA ALA A 113 7.15 18.64 -13.82
C ALA A 113 8.32 17.89 -13.16
N ILE A 114 8.54 18.11 -11.86
CA ILE A 114 9.59 17.43 -11.11
C ILE A 114 9.32 15.91 -11.06
N ALA A 115 8.07 15.48 -10.90
CA ALA A 115 7.75 14.06 -10.95
C ALA A 115 8.03 13.44 -12.34
N LEU A 116 7.69 14.15 -13.42
CA LEU A 116 7.93 13.71 -14.80
C LEU A 116 9.43 13.57 -15.12
N VAL A 117 10.28 14.44 -14.56
CA VAL A 117 11.75 14.37 -14.73
C VAL A 117 12.38 13.39 -13.74
N GLY A 118 11.92 13.40 -12.49
CA GLY A 118 12.49 12.64 -11.38
C GLY A 118 12.23 11.14 -11.50
N THR A 119 11.08 10.72 -12.03
CA THR A 119 10.72 9.30 -12.15
C THR A 119 11.63 8.56 -13.14
N PRO A 120 11.81 8.99 -14.42
CA PRO A 120 12.73 8.34 -15.34
C PRO A 120 14.16 8.30 -14.81
N LEU A 121 14.60 9.38 -14.16
CA LEU A 121 15.93 9.47 -13.60
C LEU A 121 16.11 8.48 -12.45
N MET A 122 15.16 8.41 -11.51
CA MET A 122 15.19 7.43 -10.43
C MET A 122 15.15 5.99 -10.95
N LEU A 123 14.33 5.71 -11.96
CA LEU A 123 14.27 4.40 -12.62
C LEU A 123 15.59 4.04 -13.31
N ALA A 124 16.24 5.00 -14.00
CA ALA A 124 17.55 4.79 -14.60
C ALA A 124 18.62 4.49 -13.55
N MET A 125 18.55 5.13 -12.38
CA MET A 125 19.46 4.89 -11.26
C MET A 125 19.24 3.52 -10.60
N ILE A 126 17.98 3.09 -10.47
CA ILE A 126 17.61 1.75 -10.02
C ILE A 126 18.21 0.70 -10.97
N ARG A 127 18.03 0.90 -12.29
CA ARG A 127 18.53 -0.03 -13.32
C ARG A 127 20.06 -0.15 -13.36
N ARG A 128 20.78 0.90 -12.97
CA ARG A 128 22.25 0.93 -12.92
C ARG A 128 22.83 0.39 -11.60
N GLY A 129 22.00 -0.08 -10.66
CA GLY A 129 22.45 -0.64 -9.37
C GLY A 129 23.07 0.38 -8.41
N ALA A 130 22.91 1.68 -8.69
CA ALA A 130 23.74 2.73 -8.09
C ALA A 130 23.11 3.43 -6.86
N ALA A 131 21.80 3.34 -6.67
CA ALA A 131 21.10 3.83 -5.46
C ALA A 131 21.33 2.99 -4.17
N TRP A 132 22.29 2.05 -4.15
CA TRP A 132 22.18 0.86 -3.27
C TRP A 132 23.38 0.54 -2.38
N SER A 133 24.40 1.40 -2.27
CA SER A 133 25.61 1.08 -1.47
C SER A 133 25.39 0.94 0.05
N GLY A 134 24.23 1.30 0.59
CA GLY A 134 23.96 1.23 2.04
C GLY A 134 22.87 0.24 2.49
N VAL A 135 22.05 -0.29 1.57
CA VAL A 135 20.91 -1.17 1.91
C VAL A 135 21.22 -2.64 1.66
N LEU A 136 22.20 -2.93 0.80
CA LEU A 136 22.58 -4.29 0.39
C LEU A 136 23.33 -5.10 1.48
N HIS A 137 23.53 -4.56 2.68
CA HIS A 137 24.23 -5.24 3.78
C HIS A 137 23.33 -5.51 5.00
N ALA A 138 22.01 -5.29 4.90
CA ALA A 138 21.10 -5.88 5.87
C ALA A 138 21.03 -7.39 5.57
N PRO A 139 21.41 -8.28 6.51
CA PRO A 139 21.28 -9.71 6.30
C PRO A 139 19.82 -10.03 6.00
N ALA A 140 19.55 -10.47 4.78
CA ALA A 140 18.24 -10.92 4.31
C ALA A 140 17.89 -12.32 4.85
N ASP A 141 18.38 -12.65 6.05
CA ASP A 141 18.07 -13.87 6.76
C ASP A 141 17.31 -13.53 8.03
N ARG A 142 15.99 -13.68 7.94
CA ARG A 142 15.16 -14.44 8.88
C ARG A 142 13.71 -14.19 8.50
N ALA A 143 13.06 -15.24 7.99
CA ALA A 143 11.62 -15.34 8.00
C ALA A 143 11.11 -14.90 9.37
N ALA A 144 10.20 -13.93 9.38
CA ALA A 144 9.60 -13.39 10.60
C ALA A 144 9.18 -14.55 11.50
N GLY A 145 9.95 -14.77 12.55
CA GLY A 145 9.62 -15.76 13.57
C GLY A 145 8.28 -15.37 14.15
N SER A 146 7.28 -16.24 13.98
CA SER A 146 5.94 -16.15 14.54
C SER A 146 6.05 -16.01 16.07
N GLY A 147 6.23 -14.80 16.56
CA GLY A 147 6.29 -14.49 17.98
C GLY A 147 4.87 -14.27 18.50
N SER A 148 4.34 -15.27 19.18
CA SER A 148 3.07 -15.20 19.92
C SER A 148 3.06 -13.98 20.86
N THR A 149 2.06 -13.10 20.72
CA THR A 149 1.79 -12.01 21.68
C THR A 149 0.99 -12.57 22.87
N ARG A 150 0.96 -11.89 24.03
CA ARG A 150 0.22 -12.39 25.22
C ARG A 150 -1.30 -12.54 24.98
N VAL A 151 -1.85 -11.76 24.04
CA VAL A 151 -3.25 -11.92 23.56
C VAL A 151 -3.40 -13.20 22.72
N VAL A 152 -2.36 -13.58 21.99
CA VAL A 152 -2.29 -14.80 21.19
C VAL A 152 -2.16 -16.05 22.07
N GLY A 153 -1.52 -15.99 23.24
CA GLY A 153 -1.46 -17.11 24.19
C GLY A 153 -2.83 -17.63 24.65
N TRP A 154 -3.82 -16.75 24.83
CA TRP A 154 -5.20 -17.13 25.15
C TRP A 154 -5.94 -17.77 23.98
N LEU A 155 -5.66 -17.34 22.74
CA LEU A 155 -6.20 -17.95 21.52
C LEU A 155 -5.46 -19.25 21.16
N GLU A 156 -4.18 -19.37 21.51
CA GLU A 156 -3.33 -20.53 21.23
C GLU A 156 -3.74 -21.77 22.02
N GLY A 157 -4.30 -21.60 23.23
CA GLY A 157 -4.89 -22.70 24.01
C GLY A 157 -6.18 -23.28 23.43
N LEU A 158 -6.80 -22.58 22.47
CA LEU A 158 -8.05 -23.01 21.83
C LEU A 158 -7.75 -23.89 20.61
N GLY A 159 -8.40 -25.05 20.49
CA GLY A 159 -8.24 -25.91 19.31
C GLY A 159 -8.60 -25.20 18.01
N TRP A 160 -7.91 -25.53 16.91
CA TRP A 160 -8.18 -24.97 15.59
C TRP A 160 -9.67 -25.02 15.14
N PRO A 161 -10.48 -26.08 15.44
CA PRO A 161 -11.89 -26.08 15.04
C PRO A 161 -12.70 -25.00 15.77
N LEU A 162 -12.43 -24.77 17.06
CA LEU A 162 -13.17 -23.78 17.84
C LEU A 162 -12.85 -22.35 17.37
N ARG A 163 -11.60 -22.09 16.96
CA ARG A 163 -11.24 -20.80 16.33
C ARG A 163 -11.99 -20.57 15.03
N THR A 164 -12.12 -21.60 14.19
CA THR A 164 -12.87 -21.48 12.93
C THR A 164 -14.36 -21.24 13.16
N VAL A 165 -14.97 -21.92 14.13
CA VAL A 165 -16.39 -21.71 14.47
C VAL A 165 -16.62 -20.30 15.00
N LEU A 166 -15.78 -19.82 15.94
CA LEU A 166 -15.88 -18.46 16.47
C LEU A 166 -15.70 -17.40 15.37
N PHE A 167 -14.79 -17.64 14.44
CA PHE A 167 -14.54 -16.74 13.32
C PHE A 167 -15.73 -16.70 12.34
N VAL A 168 -16.32 -17.85 12.01
CA VAL A 168 -17.52 -17.93 11.18
C VAL A 168 -18.70 -17.26 11.87
N ALA A 169 -18.91 -17.50 13.17
CA ALA A 169 -19.95 -16.86 13.97
C ALA A 169 -19.78 -15.34 14.00
N ALA A 170 -18.56 -14.85 14.20
CA ALA A 170 -18.25 -13.42 14.13
C ALA A 170 -18.55 -12.84 12.74
N GLY A 171 -18.29 -13.59 11.67
CA GLY A 171 -18.61 -13.16 10.31
C GLY A 171 -20.10 -13.07 10.03
N VAL A 172 -20.88 -14.08 10.44
CA VAL A 172 -22.34 -14.06 10.33
C VAL A 172 -22.92 -12.90 11.13
N LEU A 173 -22.43 -12.67 12.35
CA LEU A 173 -22.85 -11.54 13.18
C LEU A 173 -22.50 -10.20 12.53
N ALA A 174 -21.29 -10.05 11.97
CA ALA A 174 -20.88 -8.85 11.27
C ALA A 174 -21.75 -8.57 10.04
N VAL A 175 -22.17 -9.60 9.30
CA VAL A 175 -23.12 -9.45 8.18
C VAL A 175 -24.48 -8.97 8.69
N PHE A 176 -25.03 -9.65 9.70
CA PHE A 176 -26.34 -9.31 10.25
C PHE A 176 -26.39 -7.88 10.82
N VAL A 177 -25.39 -7.50 11.61
CA VAL A 177 -25.25 -6.15 12.17
C VAL A 177 -24.94 -5.15 11.06
N GLY A 178 -24.14 -5.50 10.07
CA GLY A 178 -23.78 -4.63 8.94
C GLY A 178 -24.99 -4.20 8.10
N VAL A 179 -25.99 -5.07 7.96
CA VAL A 179 -27.25 -4.75 7.27
C VAL A 179 -28.20 -3.99 8.18
N SER A 180 -28.26 -4.38 9.46
CA SER A 180 -29.24 -3.86 10.41
C SER A 180 -28.86 -2.47 10.96
N ALA A 181 -27.57 -2.19 11.13
CA ALA A 181 -27.09 -0.95 11.71
C ALA A 181 -26.84 0.13 10.64
N GLY A 182 -27.13 1.37 11.00
CA GLY A 182 -26.97 2.56 10.18
C GLY A 182 -27.57 3.78 10.91
N PRO A 183 -27.77 4.92 10.23
CA PRO A 183 -28.45 6.07 10.83
C PRO A 183 -29.81 5.73 11.45
N GLU A 184 -30.52 4.78 10.83
CA GLU A 184 -31.73 4.17 11.36
C GLU A 184 -31.47 2.69 11.68
N TRP A 185 -31.71 2.28 12.93
CA TRP A 185 -31.55 0.90 13.35
C TRP A 185 -32.73 0.03 12.89
N LEU A 186 -32.44 -1.06 12.18
CA LEU A 186 -33.43 -2.05 11.78
C LEU A 186 -33.51 -3.14 12.86
N SER A 187 -34.61 -3.17 13.60
CA SER A 187 -34.88 -4.26 14.53
C SER A 187 -35.20 -5.57 13.78
N PRO A 188 -34.98 -6.74 14.39
CA PRO A 188 -35.33 -8.03 13.77
C PRO A 188 -36.79 -8.12 13.31
N ALA A 189 -37.71 -7.50 14.07
CA ALA A 189 -39.12 -7.41 13.70
C ALA A 189 -39.34 -6.62 12.41
N ARG A 190 -38.64 -5.50 12.24
CA ARG A 190 -38.69 -4.70 10.99
C ARG A 190 -38.03 -5.42 9.83
N TRP A 191 -37.02 -6.24 10.09
CA TRP A 191 -36.41 -7.10 9.07
C TRP A 191 -37.42 -8.12 8.51
N LEU A 192 -38.19 -8.77 9.38
CA LEU A 192 -39.28 -9.68 8.98
C LEU A 192 -40.43 -8.93 8.31
N ALA A 193 -40.79 -7.74 8.80
CA ALA A 193 -41.79 -6.87 8.19
C ALA A 193 -41.36 -6.44 6.77
N ALA A 194 -40.08 -6.13 6.55
CA ALA A 194 -39.53 -5.80 5.25
C ALA A 194 -39.56 -6.98 4.26
N MET A 195 -39.26 -8.20 4.74
CA MET A 195 -39.32 -9.41 3.91
C MET A 195 -40.74 -9.82 3.56
N SER A 196 -41.70 -9.55 4.45
CA SER A 196 -43.13 -9.82 4.23
C SER A 196 -43.87 -8.69 3.51
N GLY A 197 -43.19 -7.59 3.15
CA GLY A 197 -43.78 -6.45 2.42
C GLY A 197 -44.56 -5.45 3.28
N HIS A 198 -44.57 -5.61 4.60
CA HIS A 198 -45.30 -4.76 5.54
C HIS A 198 -44.53 -3.50 5.99
N ASP A 199 -43.22 -3.41 5.69
CA ASP A 199 -42.39 -2.22 5.98
C ASP A 199 -41.53 -1.85 4.76
N ALA A 200 -42.06 -0.95 3.92
CA ALA A 200 -41.40 -0.50 2.69
C ALA A 200 -40.11 0.30 2.95
N LEU A 201 -40.05 1.07 4.04
CA LEU A 201 -38.85 1.82 4.42
C LEU A 201 -37.73 0.88 4.84
N ALA A 202 -38.04 -0.12 5.68
CA ALA A 202 -37.06 -1.13 6.05
C ALA A 202 -36.58 -1.94 4.84
N ARG A 203 -37.47 -2.22 3.87
CA ARG A 203 -37.07 -2.89 2.62
C ARG A 203 -36.12 -2.02 1.79
N MET A 204 -36.43 -0.74 1.61
CA MET A 204 -35.56 0.21 0.90
C MET A 204 -34.18 0.31 1.56
N LEU A 205 -34.11 0.36 2.90
CA LEU A 205 -32.85 0.38 3.63
C LEU A 205 -32.03 -0.89 3.41
N ILE A 206 -32.67 -2.06 3.41
CA ILE A 206 -32.00 -3.34 3.11
C ILE A 206 -31.45 -3.32 1.68
N ASP A 207 -32.25 -2.86 0.70
CA ASP A 207 -31.84 -2.80 -0.71
C ASP A 207 -30.69 -1.81 -0.96
N LEU A 208 -30.51 -0.80 -0.10
CA LEU A 208 -29.35 0.09 -0.11
C LEU A 208 -28.13 -0.46 0.65
N ARG A 209 -28.34 -1.14 1.79
CA ARG A 209 -27.25 -1.58 2.68
C ARG A 209 -26.63 -2.91 2.29
N MET A 210 -27.44 -3.84 1.78
CA MET A 210 -26.99 -5.17 1.36
C MET A 210 -25.92 -5.13 0.26
N PRO A 211 -26.15 -4.52 -0.92
CA PRO A 211 -25.15 -4.51 -1.98
C PRO A 211 -23.86 -3.80 -1.54
N ARG A 212 -23.98 -2.73 -0.75
CA ARG A 212 -22.85 -2.01 -0.17
C ARG A 212 -21.98 -2.89 0.72
N LEU A 213 -22.60 -3.62 1.64
CA LEU A 213 -21.89 -4.53 2.52
C LEU A 213 -21.25 -5.69 1.73
N LEU A 214 -21.98 -6.28 0.78
CA LEU A 214 -21.44 -7.34 -0.07
C LEU A 214 -20.23 -6.87 -0.88
N CYS A 215 -20.26 -5.66 -1.46
CA CYS A 215 -19.11 -5.07 -2.12
C CYS A 215 -17.91 -4.93 -1.17
N ALA A 216 -18.15 -4.46 0.06
CA ALA A 216 -17.11 -4.36 1.09
C ALA A 216 -16.47 -5.72 1.40
N LEU A 217 -17.28 -6.75 1.59
CA LEU A 217 -16.81 -8.10 1.89
C LEU A 217 -16.00 -8.70 0.72
N LEU A 218 -16.53 -8.61 -0.51
CA LEU A 218 -15.90 -9.16 -1.71
C LEU A 218 -14.59 -8.44 -2.05
N ALA A 219 -14.59 -7.11 -2.04
CA ALA A 219 -13.38 -6.32 -2.29
C ALA A 219 -12.33 -6.54 -1.20
N GLY A 220 -12.74 -6.64 0.07
CA GLY A 220 -11.85 -6.91 1.19
C GLY A 220 -11.18 -8.28 1.07
N ALA A 221 -11.93 -9.30 0.63
CA ALA A 221 -11.38 -10.62 0.35
C ALA A 221 -10.33 -10.59 -0.78
N LEU A 222 -10.65 -9.95 -1.91
CA LEU A 222 -9.73 -9.84 -3.04
C LEU A 222 -8.44 -9.09 -2.69
N LEU A 223 -8.54 -7.97 -1.95
CA LEU A 223 -7.38 -7.21 -1.48
C LEU A 223 -6.51 -8.03 -0.53
N ALA A 224 -7.12 -8.79 0.39
CA ALA A 224 -6.37 -9.63 1.30
C ALA A 224 -5.64 -10.77 0.60
N VAL A 225 -6.28 -11.42 -0.37
CA VAL A 225 -5.68 -12.52 -1.13
C VAL A 225 -4.56 -12.01 -2.04
N SER A 226 -4.77 -10.85 -2.69
CA SER A 226 -3.70 -10.12 -3.40
C SER A 226 -2.53 -9.82 -2.47
N GLY A 227 -2.81 -9.36 -1.25
CA GLY A 227 -1.83 -9.13 -0.20
C GLY A 227 -1.02 -10.38 0.15
N VAL A 228 -1.66 -11.53 0.35
CA VAL A 228 -0.94 -12.81 0.60
C VAL A 228 0.03 -13.09 -0.54
N ALA A 229 -0.45 -13.08 -1.79
CA ALA A 229 0.39 -13.36 -2.95
C ALA A 229 1.55 -12.37 -3.10
N MET A 230 1.30 -11.08 -2.87
CA MET A 230 2.32 -10.03 -2.91
C MET A 230 3.40 -10.25 -1.84
N GLN A 231 2.99 -10.49 -0.59
CA GLN A 231 3.92 -10.74 0.51
C GLN A 231 4.79 -11.97 0.26
N SER A 232 4.22 -13.02 -0.34
CA SER A 232 4.93 -14.25 -0.67
C SER A 232 5.95 -14.04 -1.78
N VAL A 233 5.56 -13.33 -2.85
CA VAL A 233 6.45 -13.05 -3.99
C VAL A 233 7.57 -12.09 -3.60
N VAL A 234 7.23 -11.02 -2.90
CA VAL A 234 8.19 -9.99 -2.49
C VAL A 234 9.01 -10.46 -1.27
N ARG A 235 8.63 -11.58 -0.64
CA ARG A 235 9.22 -12.08 0.61
C ARG A 235 9.30 -10.99 1.68
N ASN A 236 8.25 -10.20 1.77
CA ASN A 236 8.16 -9.11 2.71
C ASN A 236 6.74 -9.09 3.30
N PRO A 237 6.57 -9.37 4.60
CA PRO A 237 5.25 -9.37 5.25
C PRO A 237 4.57 -7.99 5.25
N LEU A 238 5.32 -6.93 4.95
CA LEU A 238 4.83 -5.56 4.85
C LEU A 238 4.58 -5.11 3.40
N ALA A 239 4.69 -6.01 2.41
CA ALA A 239 4.38 -5.70 1.03
C ALA A 239 2.88 -5.83 0.76
N GLY A 240 2.29 -4.75 0.24
CA GLY A 240 0.89 -4.70 -0.20
C GLY A 240 0.82 -4.45 -1.71
N PRO A 241 -0.35 -4.67 -2.35
CA PRO A 241 -0.52 -4.35 -3.77
C PRO A 241 -0.26 -2.88 -4.10
N GLU A 242 -0.37 -1.97 -3.12
CA GLU A 242 -0.05 -0.55 -3.31
C GLU A 242 1.43 -0.31 -3.62
N VAL A 243 2.31 -1.25 -3.26
CA VAL A 243 3.76 -1.16 -3.48
C VAL A 243 4.11 -1.21 -4.97
N LEU A 244 3.27 -1.80 -5.82
CA LEU A 244 3.50 -1.88 -7.27
C LEU A 244 3.05 -0.63 -8.06
N GLY A 245 2.54 0.40 -7.40
CA GLY A 245 1.95 1.55 -8.09
C GLY A 245 0.58 1.24 -8.75
N VAL A 246 0.10 0.01 -8.64
CA VAL A 246 -1.10 -0.50 -9.34
C VAL A 246 -2.36 0.25 -8.90
N THR A 247 -2.53 0.43 -7.60
CA THR A 247 -3.68 1.16 -7.03
C THR A 247 -3.69 2.62 -7.49
N GLN A 248 -2.52 3.26 -7.53
CA GLN A 248 -2.36 4.64 -7.98
C GLN A 248 -2.61 4.77 -9.49
N GLY A 249 -2.12 3.82 -10.29
CA GLY A 249 -2.35 3.78 -11.74
C GLY A 249 -3.82 3.54 -12.09
N ALA A 250 -4.48 2.60 -11.41
CA ALA A 250 -5.92 2.38 -11.51
C ALA A 250 -6.69 3.67 -11.19
N GLY A 251 -6.25 4.40 -10.17
CA GLY A 251 -6.83 5.68 -9.83
C GLY A 251 -6.68 6.75 -10.89
N LEU A 252 -5.45 6.99 -11.35
CA LEU A 252 -5.19 7.97 -12.40
C LEU A 252 -6.07 7.76 -13.64
N VAL A 253 -6.12 6.53 -14.15
CA VAL A 253 -6.90 6.23 -15.38
C VAL A 253 -8.40 6.31 -15.12
N THR A 254 -8.88 5.95 -13.93
CA THR A 254 -10.30 6.11 -13.58
C THR A 254 -10.67 7.59 -13.49
N LEU A 255 -9.83 8.42 -12.87
CA LEU A 255 -10.05 9.86 -12.82
C LEU A 255 -10.04 10.47 -14.23
N PHE A 256 -9.11 10.05 -15.09
CA PHE A 256 -9.06 10.51 -16.49
C PHE A 256 -10.29 10.09 -17.30
N ALA A 257 -10.80 8.88 -17.07
CA ALA A 257 -12.06 8.44 -17.69
C ALA A 257 -13.24 9.28 -17.19
N LEU A 258 -13.25 9.65 -15.90
CA LEU A 258 -14.31 10.44 -15.31
C LEU A 258 -14.31 11.91 -15.76
N SER A 259 -13.12 12.50 -15.96
CA SER A 259 -12.97 13.85 -16.51
C SER A 259 -13.45 13.94 -17.95
N THR A 260 -13.14 12.92 -18.75
CA THR A 260 -13.45 12.91 -20.19
C THR A 260 -14.90 12.50 -20.45
N TRP A 261 -15.43 11.54 -19.68
CA TRP A 261 -16.77 11.00 -19.84
C TRP A 261 -17.50 10.84 -18.49
N PRO A 262 -18.15 11.91 -18.00
CA PRO A 262 -18.72 11.95 -16.64
C PRO A 262 -19.94 11.04 -16.42
N LEU A 263 -20.60 10.59 -17.51
CA LEU A 263 -21.81 9.74 -17.50
C LEU A 263 -21.53 8.25 -17.76
N MET A 264 -20.28 7.82 -17.60
CA MET A 264 -19.86 6.44 -17.81
C MET A 264 -20.48 5.47 -16.79
N GLY A 265 -20.88 4.29 -17.26
CA GLY A 265 -21.42 3.22 -16.41
C GLY A 265 -20.34 2.50 -15.59
N HIS A 266 -20.78 1.65 -14.66
CA HIS A 266 -19.90 0.92 -13.74
C HIS A 266 -18.84 0.05 -14.47
N VAL A 267 -19.20 -0.57 -15.59
CA VAL A 267 -18.31 -1.45 -16.37
C VAL A 267 -17.14 -0.69 -16.99
N THR A 268 -17.39 0.51 -17.52
CA THR A 268 -16.33 1.32 -18.14
C THR A 268 -15.39 1.92 -17.11
N LEU A 269 -15.90 2.33 -15.95
CA LEU A 269 -15.05 2.74 -14.81
C LEU A 269 -14.17 1.59 -14.32
N ALA A 270 -14.72 0.37 -14.27
CA ALA A 270 -13.94 -0.80 -13.90
C ALA A 270 -12.88 -1.17 -14.93
N ALA A 271 -13.20 -1.05 -16.22
CA ALA A 271 -12.23 -1.22 -17.29
C ALA A 271 -11.11 -0.18 -17.19
N ALA A 272 -11.42 1.09 -16.89
CA ALA A 272 -10.44 2.15 -16.67
C ALA A 272 -9.51 1.86 -15.48
N ALA A 273 -10.05 1.38 -14.36
CA ALA A 273 -9.25 0.99 -13.21
C ALA A 273 -8.31 -0.20 -13.56
N LEU A 274 -8.84 -1.21 -14.26
CA LEU A 274 -8.06 -2.37 -14.69
C LEU A 274 -6.95 -1.99 -15.67
N THR A 275 -7.20 -1.11 -16.64
CA THR A 275 -6.19 -0.68 -17.60
C THR A 275 -5.08 0.12 -16.92
N GLY A 276 -5.42 1.05 -16.01
CA GLY A 276 -4.42 1.81 -15.25
C GLY A 276 -3.54 0.93 -14.36
N GLY A 277 -4.15 -0.03 -13.66
CA GLY A 277 -3.39 -0.99 -12.85
C GLY A 277 -2.53 -1.94 -13.67
N ALA A 278 -3.06 -2.45 -14.80
CA ALA A 278 -2.33 -3.29 -15.73
C ALA A 278 -1.15 -2.55 -16.37
N LEU A 279 -1.31 -1.27 -16.72
CA LEU A 279 -0.24 -0.42 -17.23
C LEU A 279 0.90 -0.28 -16.21
N SER A 280 0.55 0.02 -14.94
CA SER A 280 1.55 0.13 -13.87
C SER A 280 2.33 -1.17 -13.68
N LEU A 281 1.62 -2.31 -13.69
CA LEU A 281 2.26 -3.62 -13.59
C LEU A 281 3.15 -3.91 -14.80
N ALA A 282 2.66 -3.65 -16.02
CA ALA A 282 3.41 -3.91 -17.25
C ALA A 282 4.73 -3.13 -17.27
N ILE A 283 4.71 -1.85 -16.91
CA ILE A 283 5.91 -1.02 -16.80
C ILE A 283 6.84 -1.60 -15.72
N THR A 284 6.30 -1.96 -14.55
CA THR A 284 7.09 -2.53 -13.46
C THR A 284 7.77 -3.85 -13.88
N LEU A 285 7.05 -4.76 -14.53
CA LEU A 285 7.59 -6.03 -15.02
C LEU A 285 8.63 -5.81 -16.13
N ALA A 286 8.35 -4.93 -17.10
CA ALA A 286 9.27 -4.64 -18.20
C ALA A 286 10.62 -4.11 -17.69
N LEU A 287 10.59 -3.19 -16.72
CA LEU A 287 11.81 -2.61 -16.15
C LEU A 287 12.59 -3.61 -15.28
N ASN A 288 11.92 -4.55 -14.64
CA ASN A 288 12.53 -5.53 -13.72
C ASN A 288 12.88 -6.88 -14.35
N HIS A 289 12.59 -7.08 -15.64
CA HIS A 289 12.93 -8.32 -16.36
C HIS A 289 14.42 -8.66 -16.25
N ARG A 290 15.32 -7.68 -16.40
CA ARG A 290 16.78 -7.87 -16.32
C ARG A 290 17.26 -8.27 -14.91
N HIS A 291 16.52 -7.89 -13.87
CA HIS A 291 16.82 -8.22 -12.48
C HIS A 291 16.10 -9.49 -12.02
N ARG A 292 15.60 -10.32 -12.97
CA ARG A 292 14.79 -11.52 -12.68
C ARG A 292 13.65 -11.24 -11.69
N TYR A 293 13.05 -10.04 -11.81
CA TYR A 293 11.97 -9.59 -10.93
C TYR A 293 12.33 -9.65 -9.44
N ALA A 294 13.57 -9.33 -9.06
CA ALA A 294 14.02 -9.31 -7.67
C ALA A 294 13.06 -8.48 -6.79
N PRO A 295 12.61 -8.99 -5.63
CA PRO A 295 11.58 -8.35 -4.80
C PRO A 295 11.81 -6.87 -4.50
N LEU A 296 13.03 -6.53 -4.09
CA LEU A 296 13.38 -5.17 -3.70
C LEU A 296 13.38 -4.23 -4.92
N ALA A 297 13.85 -4.69 -6.07
CA ALA A 297 13.85 -3.92 -7.31
C ALA A 297 12.42 -3.66 -7.81
N VAL A 298 11.56 -4.67 -7.76
CA VAL A 298 10.13 -4.58 -8.09
C VAL A 298 9.43 -3.58 -7.17
N ALA A 299 9.65 -3.68 -5.86
CA ALA A 299 9.04 -2.79 -4.88
C ALA A 299 9.45 -1.32 -5.08
N LEU A 300 10.74 -1.05 -5.27
CA LEU A 300 11.21 0.33 -5.49
C LEU A 300 10.74 0.91 -6.82
N THR A 301 10.71 0.09 -7.88
CA THR A 301 10.17 0.50 -9.17
C THR A 301 8.69 0.86 -9.04
N GLY A 302 7.92 0.06 -8.31
CA GLY A 302 6.50 0.32 -8.06
C GLY A 302 6.26 1.57 -7.22
N ILE A 303 7.06 1.82 -6.17
CA ILE A 303 6.99 3.06 -5.38
C ILE A 303 7.28 4.29 -6.25
N ALA A 304 8.29 4.20 -7.13
CA ALA A 304 8.59 5.25 -8.11
C ALA A 304 7.37 5.50 -9.00
N ILE A 305 6.92 4.49 -9.71
CA ILE A 305 5.81 4.61 -10.67
C ILE A 305 4.52 5.09 -9.97
N GLY A 306 4.22 4.58 -8.78
CA GLY A 306 3.06 4.98 -7.98
C GLY A 306 3.09 6.44 -7.54
N ALA A 307 4.26 6.97 -7.16
CA ALA A 307 4.41 8.39 -6.83
C ALA A 307 4.18 9.27 -8.06
N LEU A 308 4.63 8.85 -9.26
CA LEU A 308 4.30 9.54 -10.51
C LEU A 308 2.80 9.56 -10.77
N TRP A 309 2.13 8.42 -10.67
CA TRP A 309 0.68 8.32 -10.87
C TRP A 309 -0.10 9.20 -9.88
N THR A 310 0.34 9.24 -8.62
CA THR A 310 -0.29 10.08 -7.60
C THR A 310 -0.16 11.55 -7.95
N THR A 311 1.03 12.00 -8.38
CA THR A 311 1.25 13.39 -8.79
C THR A 311 0.45 13.75 -10.05
N LEU A 312 0.34 12.85 -11.03
CA LEU A 312 -0.51 13.06 -12.21
C LEU A 312 -2.00 13.07 -11.86
N ALA A 313 -2.43 12.27 -10.90
CA ALA A 313 -3.82 12.27 -10.43
C ALA A 313 -4.15 13.61 -9.74
N GLN A 314 -3.24 14.13 -8.92
CA GLN A 314 -3.37 15.45 -8.30
C GLN A 314 -3.42 16.56 -9.35
N TRP A 315 -2.56 16.50 -10.36
CA TRP A 315 -2.59 17.42 -11.49
C TRP A 315 -3.95 17.43 -12.19
N LEU A 316 -4.48 16.24 -12.53
CA LEU A 316 -5.78 16.13 -13.17
C LEU A 316 -6.91 16.74 -12.33
N ILE A 317 -6.88 16.56 -11.01
CA ILE A 317 -7.85 17.18 -10.09
C ILE A 317 -7.78 18.70 -10.15
N THR A 318 -6.59 19.28 -10.28
CA THR A 318 -6.42 20.74 -10.39
C THR A 318 -6.92 21.32 -11.71
N GLN A 319 -7.05 20.51 -12.77
CA GLN A 319 -7.63 20.94 -14.04
C GLN A 319 -9.17 20.95 -14.01
N GLU A 320 -9.80 20.28 -13.04
CA GLU A 320 -11.25 20.12 -12.95
C GLU A 320 -11.92 21.27 -12.20
N SER A 321 -12.75 22.04 -12.89
CA SER A 321 -13.42 23.22 -12.32
C SER A 321 -14.80 22.93 -11.72
N VAL A 322 -15.49 21.89 -12.20
CA VAL A 322 -16.92 21.69 -11.89
C VAL A 322 -17.13 20.87 -10.63
N GLN A 323 -16.36 19.78 -10.41
CA GLN A 323 -16.52 18.90 -9.24
C GLN A 323 -15.19 18.26 -8.75
N PRO A 324 -14.16 19.04 -8.38
CA PRO A 324 -12.89 18.48 -7.91
C PRO A 324 -13.04 17.60 -6.66
N ALA A 325 -14.02 17.91 -5.80
CA ALA A 325 -14.32 17.13 -4.61
C ALA A 325 -14.68 15.66 -4.90
N ARG A 326 -15.34 15.38 -6.04
CA ARG A 326 -15.70 14.01 -6.45
C ARG A 326 -14.46 13.15 -6.68
N PHE A 327 -13.42 13.74 -7.27
CA PHE A 327 -12.16 13.05 -7.55
C PHE A 327 -11.37 12.79 -6.27
N VAL A 328 -11.38 13.74 -5.32
CA VAL A 328 -10.78 13.55 -3.99
C VAL A 328 -11.45 12.41 -3.23
N VAL A 329 -12.79 12.37 -3.22
CA VAL A 329 -13.54 11.27 -2.58
C VAL A 329 -13.20 9.92 -3.21
N TRP A 330 -13.04 9.88 -4.54
CA TRP A 330 -12.65 8.65 -5.23
C TRP A 330 -11.22 8.21 -4.82
N LEU A 331 -10.25 9.12 -4.73
CA LEU A 331 -8.87 8.81 -4.32
C LEU A 331 -8.73 8.35 -2.85
N VAL A 332 -9.69 8.68 -2.00
CA VAL A 332 -9.72 8.19 -0.62
C VAL A 332 -10.22 6.74 -0.55
N GLY A 333 -11.02 6.31 -1.52
CA GLY A 333 -11.67 5.02 -1.53
C GLY A 333 -12.79 4.91 -0.50
N GLY A 334 -13.81 4.12 -0.81
CA GLY A 334 -14.94 3.93 0.08
C GLY A 334 -16.07 3.17 -0.59
N THR A 335 -16.95 2.61 0.22
CA THR A 335 -18.09 1.75 -0.15
C THR A 335 -19.36 2.53 -0.46
N TYR A 336 -19.26 3.84 -0.62
CA TYR A 336 -20.39 4.74 -0.88
C TYR A 336 -21.15 4.41 -2.16
N GLY A 337 -22.48 4.39 -2.06
CA GLY A 337 -23.36 4.28 -3.23
C GLY A 337 -23.18 2.99 -4.02
N ARG A 338 -22.58 1.95 -3.45
CA ARG A 338 -22.42 0.66 -4.12
C ARG A 338 -23.75 -0.05 -4.27
N SER A 339 -24.02 -0.48 -5.49
CA SER A 339 -25.24 -1.16 -5.91
C SER A 339 -24.98 -2.63 -6.23
N TRP A 340 -26.05 -3.34 -6.62
CA TRP A 340 -25.93 -4.72 -7.11
C TRP A 340 -25.09 -4.84 -8.39
N GLY A 341 -24.89 -3.74 -9.13
CA GLY A 341 -24.01 -3.69 -10.29
C GLY A 341 -22.55 -3.94 -9.94
N GLU A 342 -22.03 -3.33 -8.88
CA GLU A 342 -20.67 -3.56 -8.42
C GLU A 342 -20.50 -4.95 -7.78
N VAL A 343 -21.54 -5.48 -7.13
CA VAL A 343 -21.55 -6.85 -6.62
C VAL A 343 -21.42 -7.85 -7.77
N SER A 344 -22.25 -7.71 -8.81
CA SER A 344 -22.22 -8.62 -9.97
C SER A 344 -20.92 -8.49 -10.77
N MET A 345 -20.27 -7.32 -10.74
CA MET A 345 -18.95 -7.12 -11.31
C MET A 345 -17.84 -7.83 -10.51
N LEU A 346 -17.89 -7.81 -9.18
CA LEU A 346 -16.88 -8.43 -8.31
C LEU A 346 -17.01 -9.97 -8.23
N LEU A 347 -18.22 -10.49 -8.37
CA LEU A 347 -18.52 -11.91 -8.14
C LEU A 347 -17.71 -12.84 -9.04
N PRO A 348 -17.58 -12.61 -10.37
CA PRO A 348 -16.75 -13.43 -11.25
C PRO A 348 -15.27 -13.45 -10.82
N TRP A 349 -14.72 -12.31 -10.38
CA TRP A 349 -13.34 -12.24 -9.89
C TRP A 349 -13.15 -13.04 -8.60
N CYS A 350 -14.11 -13.00 -7.69
CA CYS A 350 -14.06 -13.79 -6.46
C CYS A 350 -14.15 -15.29 -6.74
N VAL A 351 -15.05 -15.70 -7.65
CA VAL A 351 -15.20 -17.09 -8.08
C VAL A 351 -13.93 -17.58 -8.77
N LEU A 352 -13.30 -16.77 -9.63
CA LEU A 352 -12.06 -17.10 -10.32
C LEU A 352 -10.84 -17.11 -9.37
N ALA A 353 -10.82 -16.23 -8.37
CA ALA A 353 -9.74 -16.16 -7.39
C ALA A 353 -9.58 -17.50 -6.64
N VAL A 354 -10.68 -18.15 -6.27
CA VAL A 354 -10.67 -19.42 -5.52
C VAL A 354 -9.76 -20.50 -6.14
N PRO A 355 -10.01 -20.98 -7.38
CA PRO A 355 -9.17 -22.01 -7.99
C PRO A 355 -7.77 -21.50 -8.30
N VAL A 356 -7.63 -20.25 -8.74
CA VAL A 356 -6.33 -19.66 -9.12
C VAL A 356 -5.39 -19.58 -7.91
N PHE A 357 -5.87 -19.08 -6.78
CA PHE A 357 -5.06 -18.99 -5.57
C PHE A 357 -4.85 -20.35 -4.90
N ALA A 358 -5.81 -21.28 -4.99
CA ALA A 358 -5.59 -22.66 -4.55
C ALA A 358 -4.47 -23.34 -5.33
N TRP A 359 -4.39 -23.10 -6.64
CA TRP A 359 -3.30 -23.56 -7.50
C TRP A 359 -1.96 -22.88 -7.14
N LEU A 360 -1.99 -21.58 -6.87
CA LEU A 360 -0.79 -20.80 -6.54
C LEU A 360 -0.23 -21.11 -5.13
N ALA A 361 -1.03 -21.70 -4.23
CA ALA A 361 -0.63 -21.97 -2.85
C ALA A 361 0.66 -22.79 -2.71
N ARG A 362 0.78 -23.93 -3.41
CA ARG A 362 1.99 -24.78 -3.33
C ARG A 362 3.22 -24.10 -3.93
N PRO A 363 3.15 -23.48 -5.13
CA PRO A 363 4.25 -22.69 -5.66
C PRO A 363 4.73 -21.58 -4.72
N LEU A 364 3.80 -20.90 -4.02
CA LEU A 364 4.16 -19.86 -3.03
C LEU A 364 4.83 -20.44 -1.78
N ASP A 365 4.39 -21.62 -1.30
CA ASP A 365 5.06 -22.33 -0.20
C ASP A 365 6.53 -22.65 -0.57
N MET A 366 6.80 -23.06 -1.81
CA MET A 366 8.17 -23.31 -2.29
C MET A 366 9.00 -22.04 -2.44
N LEU A 367 8.42 -20.97 -3.01
CA LEU A 367 9.09 -19.66 -3.12
C LEU A 367 9.51 -19.08 -1.77
N ALA A 368 8.79 -19.41 -0.69
CA ALA A 368 9.11 -18.98 0.67
C ALA A 368 10.41 -19.58 1.21
N LEU A 369 10.92 -20.69 0.64
CA LEU A 369 12.20 -21.31 1.02
C LEU A 369 13.41 -20.52 0.51
N GLY A 370 13.23 -19.62 -0.46
CA GLY A 370 14.32 -18.93 -1.14
C GLY A 370 14.40 -19.32 -2.62
N ASP A 371 15.03 -18.46 -3.43
CA ASP A 371 15.03 -18.61 -4.88
C ASP A 371 15.80 -19.86 -5.33
N ASP A 372 16.97 -20.10 -4.71
CA ASP A 372 17.82 -21.24 -5.06
C ASP A 372 17.18 -22.57 -4.64
N GLN A 373 16.57 -22.62 -3.44
CA GLN A 373 15.85 -23.80 -2.96
C GLN A 373 14.61 -24.09 -3.80
N ALA A 374 13.82 -23.07 -4.15
CA ALA A 374 12.65 -23.24 -5.00
C ALA A 374 13.04 -23.73 -6.41
N ALA A 375 14.11 -23.17 -7.00
CA ALA A 375 14.62 -23.60 -8.29
C ALA A 375 15.13 -25.04 -8.26
N ALA A 376 15.82 -25.45 -7.19
CA ALA A 376 16.29 -26.83 -7.00
C ALA A 376 15.14 -27.84 -6.87
N LEU A 377 13.98 -27.41 -6.35
CA LEU A 377 12.74 -28.20 -6.30
C LEU A 377 11.99 -28.22 -7.65
N GLY A 378 12.56 -27.67 -8.72
CA GLY A 378 12.01 -27.68 -10.08
C GLY A 378 11.03 -26.55 -10.39
N LEU A 379 10.92 -25.55 -9.52
CA LEU A 379 9.99 -24.44 -9.70
C LEU A 379 10.58 -23.37 -10.64
N PRO A 380 9.89 -22.99 -11.74
CA PRO A 380 10.37 -21.97 -12.66
C PRO A 380 10.17 -20.57 -12.08
N VAL A 381 11.03 -20.17 -11.14
CA VAL A 381 10.94 -18.89 -10.39
C VAL A 381 10.76 -17.69 -11.33
N ALA A 382 11.49 -17.65 -12.45
CA ALA A 382 11.47 -16.56 -13.41
C ALA A 382 10.11 -16.37 -14.12
N ALA A 383 9.34 -17.45 -14.29
CA ALA A 383 8.01 -17.41 -14.92
C ALA A 383 6.90 -17.29 -13.87
N LEU A 384 7.05 -17.97 -12.74
CA LEU A 384 6.04 -17.95 -11.67
C LEU A 384 5.92 -16.57 -11.03
N ARG A 385 7.04 -15.86 -10.83
CA ARG A 385 7.03 -14.56 -10.16
C ARG A 385 6.17 -13.52 -10.91
N PRO A 386 6.40 -13.23 -12.20
CA PRO A 386 5.54 -12.29 -12.93
C PRO A 386 4.09 -12.78 -13.01
N LEU A 387 3.85 -14.09 -13.15
CA LEU A 387 2.50 -14.65 -13.14
C LEU A 387 1.75 -14.38 -11.82
N ALA A 388 2.40 -14.66 -10.69
CA ALA A 388 1.85 -14.43 -9.36
C ALA A 388 1.59 -12.93 -9.10
N LEU A 389 2.51 -12.05 -9.54
CA LEU A 389 2.31 -10.60 -9.47
C LEU A 389 1.09 -10.18 -10.33
N THR A 390 0.95 -10.71 -11.54
CA THR A 390 -0.20 -10.43 -12.40
C THR A 390 -1.52 -10.86 -11.77
N ILE A 391 -1.59 -12.07 -11.22
CA ILE A 391 -2.78 -12.58 -10.54
C ILE A 391 -3.12 -11.70 -9.33
N ALA A 392 -2.13 -11.37 -8.50
CA ALA A 392 -2.31 -10.51 -7.33
C ALA A 392 -2.80 -9.12 -7.74
N THR A 393 -2.21 -8.54 -8.79
CA THR A 393 -2.59 -7.24 -9.34
C THR A 393 -4.01 -7.24 -9.87
N LEU A 394 -4.41 -8.25 -10.66
CA LEU A 394 -5.77 -8.33 -11.20
C LEU A 394 -6.82 -8.40 -10.09
N ALA A 395 -6.57 -9.19 -9.04
CA ALA A 395 -7.44 -9.26 -7.86
C ALA A 395 -7.55 -7.90 -7.15
N ALA A 396 -6.42 -7.19 -6.96
CA ALA A 396 -6.44 -5.86 -6.37
C ALA A 396 -7.16 -4.84 -7.26
N CYS A 397 -6.92 -4.84 -8.56
CA CYS A 397 -7.59 -3.95 -9.51
C CYS A 397 -9.10 -4.18 -9.55
N ALA A 398 -9.56 -5.43 -9.49
CA ALA A 398 -10.99 -5.73 -9.41
C ALA A 398 -11.63 -5.12 -8.14
N ALA A 399 -10.95 -5.21 -7.00
CA ALA A 399 -11.40 -4.58 -5.77
C ALA A 399 -11.37 -3.04 -5.85
N VAL A 400 -10.30 -2.46 -6.41
CA VAL A 400 -10.14 -1.00 -6.58
C VAL A 400 -11.15 -0.43 -7.56
N ALA A 401 -11.47 -1.17 -8.63
CA ALA A 401 -12.52 -0.81 -9.58
C ALA A 401 -13.88 -0.64 -8.90
N ALA A 402 -14.18 -1.49 -7.92
CA ALA A 402 -15.46 -1.46 -7.21
C ALA A 402 -15.46 -0.48 -6.03
N VAL A 403 -14.41 -0.47 -5.19
CA VAL A 403 -14.41 0.25 -3.90
C VAL A 403 -13.47 1.45 -3.87
N GLY A 404 -12.75 1.70 -4.97
CA GLY A 404 -11.66 2.67 -5.00
C GLY A 404 -10.41 2.16 -4.28
N PRO A 405 -9.37 3.00 -4.18
CA PRO A 405 -8.13 2.67 -3.49
C PRO A 405 -8.36 2.52 -1.98
N VAL A 406 -8.42 1.28 -1.49
CA VAL A 406 -8.52 1.00 -0.05
C VAL A 406 -7.22 0.39 0.44
N GLY A 407 -6.58 1.08 1.38
CA GLY A 407 -5.26 0.71 1.89
C GLY A 407 -5.29 -0.31 3.03
N PHE A 408 -4.11 -0.85 3.37
CA PHE A 408 -3.83 -1.66 4.57
C PHE A 408 -4.52 -3.03 4.69
N ILE A 409 -5.62 -3.28 3.98
CA ILE A 409 -6.31 -4.60 4.05
C ILE A 409 -5.37 -5.71 3.59
N GLY A 410 -4.66 -5.49 2.48
CA GLY A 410 -3.65 -6.42 1.95
C GLY A 410 -2.45 -6.65 2.87
N LEU A 411 -2.29 -5.86 3.93
CA LEU A 411 -1.24 -6.02 4.94
C LEU A 411 -1.77 -6.66 6.21
N MET A 412 -2.87 -6.11 6.73
CA MET A 412 -3.48 -6.53 7.99
C MET A 412 -4.07 -7.93 7.90
N ALA A 413 -4.86 -8.23 6.87
CA ALA A 413 -5.59 -9.49 6.78
C ALA A 413 -4.67 -10.72 6.69
N PRO A 414 -3.60 -10.73 5.86
CA PRO A 414 -2.63 -11.83 5.86
C PRO A 414 -1.92 -12.04 7.20
N HIS A 415 -1.70 -10.95 7.95
CA HIS A 415 -1.08 -11.02 9.27
C HIS A 415 -2.06 -11.61 10.29
N VAL A 416 -3.30 -11.11 10.35
CA VAL A 416 -4.35 -11.64 11.23
C VAL A 416 -4.60 -13.12 10.94
N ALA A 417 -4.62 -13.54 9.67
CA ALA A 417 -4.73 -14.95 9.30
C ALA A 417 -3.57 -15.79 9.86
N THR A 418 -2.34 -15.25 9.84
CA THR A 418 -1.18 -15.92 10.42
C THR A 418 -1.30 -16.03 11.95
N MET A 419 -1.79 -14.98 12.62
CA MET A 419 -2.05 -14.99 14.07
C MET A 419 -3.12 -16.01 14.48
N LEU A 420 -4.13 -16.22 13.63
CA LEU A 420 -5.16 -17.23 13.85
C LEU A 420 -4.66 -18.68 13.67
N GLY A 421 -3.43 -18.85 13.15
CA GLY A 421 -2.76 -20.15 13.02
C GLY A 421 -2.56 -20.63 11.58
N ALA A 422 -2.80 -19.78 10.57
CA ALA A 422 -2.56 -20.17 9.18
C ALA A 422 -1.05 -20.24 8.88
N ARG A 423 -0.52 -21.47 8.83
CA ARG A 423 0.91 -21.76 8.55
C ARG A 423 1.19 -21.99 7.06
N ARG A 424 0.31 -22.70 6.35
CA ARG A 424 0.45 -23.04 4.92
C ARG A 424 -0.24 -22.00 4.05
N HIS A 425 0.28 -21.69 2.87
CA HIS A 425 -0.32 -20.70 1.98
C HIS A 425 -1.77 -21.02 1.63
N ARG A 426 -2.11 -22.29 1.43
CA ARG A 426 -3.51 -22.71 1.17
C ARG A 426 -4.46 -22.22 2.27
N THR A 427 -4.14 -22.48 3.53
CA THR A 427 -4.97 -22.04 4.67
C THR A 427 -4.92 -20.53 4.84
N ARG A 428 -3.74 -19.93 4.60
CA ARG A 428 -3.52 -18.49 4.72
C ARG A 428 -4.34 -17.69 3.71
N LEU A 429 -4.48 -18.17 2.48
CA LEU A 429 -5.28 -17.51 1.44
C LEU A 429 -6.76 -17.44 1.83
N TRP A 430 -7.35 -18.56 2.26
CA TRP A 430 -8.74 -18.61 2.69
C TRP A 430 -9.01 -17.77 3.93
N LEU A 431 -8.16 -17.90 4.94
CA LEU A 431 -8.34 -17.18 6.18
C LEU A 431 -8.07 -15.69 6.01
N ALA A 432 -7.07 -15.31 5.20
CA ALA A 432 -6.83 -13.91 4.87
C ALA A 432 -7.99 -13.33 4.06
N ALA A 433 -8.55 -14.06 3.08
CA ALA A 433 -9.73 -13.62 2.34
C ALA A 433 -10.88 -13.28 3.29
N ALA A 434 -11.17 -14.18 4.22
CA ALA A 434 -12.24 -13.98 5.17
C ALA A 434 -11.92 -12.85 6.18
N CYS A 435 -10.69 -12.76 6.68
CA CYS A 435 -10.27 -11.63 7.52
C CYS A 435 -10.37 -10.29 6.77
N GLY A 436 -9.99 -10.25 5.50
CA GLY A 436 -10.08 -9.07 4.65
C GLY A 436 -11.51 -8.63 4.42
N ALA A 437 -12.40 -9.59 4.15
CA ALA A 437 -13.83 -9.35 4.05
C ALA A 437 -14.36 -8.72 5.35
N LEU A 438 -14.06 -9.32 6.50
CA LEU A 438 -14.51 -8.78 7.79
C LEU A 438 -13.91 -7.42 8.12
N ILE A 439 -12.62 -7.19 7.87
CA ILE A 439 -11.98 -5.89 8.13
C ILE A 439 -12.68 -4.79 7.33
N LEU A 440 -12.90 -4.99 6.02
CA LEU A 440 -13.55 -3.97 5.20
C LEU A 440 -15.05 -3.86 5.47
N GLY A 441 -15.75 -4.97 5.74
CA GLY A 441 -17.16 -4.96 6.14
C GLY A 441 -17.40 -4.23 7.46
N LEU A 442 -16.52 -4.43 8.46
CA LEU A 442 -16.56 -3.70 9.73
C LEU A 442 -16.17 -2.22 9.56
N ALA A 443 -15.21 -1.92 8.68
CA ALA A 443 -14.89 -0.53 8.34
C ALA A 443 -16.07 0.17 7.65
N ASP A 444 -16.80 -0.52 6.75
CA ASP A 444 -18.02 -0.02 6.11
C ASP A 444 -19.18 0.17 7.10
N LEU A 445 -19.29 -0.71 8.10
CA LEU A 445 -20.22 -0.54 9.20
C LEU A 445 -19.90 0.71 10.01
N ALA A 446 -18.66 0.84 10.49
CA ALA A 446 -18.20 2.00 11.25
C ALA A 446 -18.31 3.32 10.45
N ALA A 447 -18.04 3.26 9.14
CA ALA A 447 -18.17 4.38 8.21
C ALA A 447 -19.58 5.00 8.23
N ARG A 448 -20.61 4.18 8.40
CA ARG A 448 -22.03 4.59 8.41
C ARG A 448 -22.56 4.95 9.79
N THR A 449 -21.92 4.51 10.87
CA THR A 449 -22.46 4.64 12.23
C THR A 449 -21.71 5.64 13.11
N VAL A 450 -20.39 5.80 12.96
CA VAL A 450 -19.57 6.58 13.92
C VAL A 450 -19.88 8.08 13.89
N VAL A 451 -20.20 8.64 12.71
CA VAL A 451 -20.45 10.08 12.53
C VAL A 451 -21.84 10.35 11.92
N ALA A 452 -22.77 9.40 12.08
CA ALA A 452 -24.12 9.49 11.51
C ALA A 452 -24.81 10.82 11.89
N PRO A 453 -25.51 11.50 10.97
CA PRO A 453 -25.88 11.07 9.61
C PRO A 453 -24.80 11.32 8.54
N ARG A 454 -23.65 11.91 8.91
CA ARG A 454 -22.51 12.01 7.99
C ARG A 454 -21.80 10.66 7.95
N GLU A 455 -21.23 10.37 6.80
CA GLU A 455 -20.50 9.12 6.61
C GLU A 455 -19.01 9.43 6.43
N VAL A 456 -18.15 8.56 6.95
CA VAL A 456 -16.70 8.63 6.75
C VAL A 456 -16.27 7.57 5.75
N PRO A 457 -15.38 7.85 4.78
CA PRO A 457 -14.96 6.83 3.84
C PRO A 457 -14.28 5.64 4.52
N ALA A 458 -14.70 4.43 4.14
CA ALA A 458 -14.15 3.19 4.69
C ALA A 458 -12.61 3.12 4.53
N GLY A 459 -12.06 3.68 3.44
CA GLY A 459 -10.62 3.81 3.24
C GLY A 459 -9.91 4.56 4.36
N VAL A 460 -10.48 5.69 4.82
CA VAL A 460 -9.96 6.47 5.96
C VAL A 460 -9.92 5.63 7.22
N LEU A 461 -11.00 4.89 7.51
CA LEU A 461 -11.07 4.06 8.71
C LEU A 461 -10.06 2.91 8.67
N THR A 462 -9.92 2.24 7.52
CA THR A 462 -8.90 1.20 7.36
C THR A 462 -7.49 1.74 7.54
N ALA A 463 -7.19 2.96 7.07
CA ALA A 463 -5.89 3.60 7.26
C ALA A 463 -5.66 4.02 8.73
N LEU A 464 -6.68 4.60 9.37
CA LEU A 464 -6.61 5.06 10.76
C LEU A 464 -6.35 3.90 11.73
N ILE A 465 -6.87 2.72 11.45
CA ILE A 465 -6.65 1.51 12.25
C ILE A 465 -5.35 0.80 11.81
N GLY A 466 -5.14 0.67 10.50
CA GLY A 466 -4.06 -0.12 9.92
C GLY A 466 -2.67 0.46 10.15
N ALA A 467 -2.50 1.79 10.06
CA ALA A 467 -1.20 2.43 10.26
C ALA A 467 -0.68 2.26 11.71
N PRO A 468 -1.45 2.59 12.77
CA PRO A 468 -1.02 2.33 14.15
C PRO A 468 -0.80 0.85 14.42
N TYR A 469 -1.64 -0.03 13.86
CA TYR A 469 -1.49 -1.48 14.01
C TYR A 469 -0.14 -1.98 13.46
N LEU A 470 0.22 -1.56 12.25
CA LEU A 470 1.47 -1.95 11.61
C LEU A 470 2.70 -1.37 12.32
N LEU A 471 2.62 -0.11 12.77
CA LEU A 471 3.67 0.52 13.59
C LEU A 471 3.85 -0.21 14.94
N GLY A 472 2.74 -0.58 15.59
CA GLY A 472 2.77 -1.35 16.82
C GLY A 472 3.46 -2.70 16.65
N LEU A 473 3.16 -3.41 15.56
CA LEU A 473 3.82 -4.68 15.22
C LEU A 473 5.33 -4.51 15.02
N LEU A 474 5.75 -3.50 14.25
CA LEU A 474 7.17 -3.19 14.01
C LEU A 474 7.91 -2.91 15.33
N ILE A 475 7.31 -2.14 16.23
CA ILE A 475 7.90 -1.84 17.55
C ILE A 475 8.03 -3.11 18.38
N LEU A 476 7.02 -3.99 18.36
CA LEU A 476 7.04 -5.25 19.11
C LEU A 476 8.10 -6.22 18.57
N GLU A 477 8.24 -6.34 17.26
CA GLU A 477 9.28 -7.15 16.61
C GLU A 477 10.68 -6.61 16.91
N GLY A 478 10.89 -5.30 16.80
CA GLY A 478 12.17 -4.66 17.11
C GLY A 478 12.59 -4.85 18.58
N ARG A 479 11.63 -4.78 19.52
CA ARG A 479 11.89 -5.06 20.95
C ARG A 479 12.28 -6.52 21.19
N ARG A 480 11.71 -7.47 20.45
CA ARG A 480 12.03 -8.90 20.57
C ARG A 480 13.43 -9.21 20.05
N ALA A 481 13.82 -8.66 18.90
CA ALA A 481 15.17 -8.81 18.36
C ALA A 481 16.23 -8.40 19.40
N ARG A 482 16.07 -7.19 19.96
CA ARG A 482 16.94 -6.65 21.02
C ARG A 482 17.00 -7.55 22.27
N ARG A 483 15.87 -8.11 22.72
CA ARG A 483 15.81 -9.02 23.89
C ARG A 483 16.49 -10.36 23.67
N THR A 484 16.52 -10.84 22.43
CA THR A 484 17.22 -12.08 22.08
C THR A 484 18.73 -11.91 21.86
N GLY A 485 19.29 -10.73 22.18
CA GLY A 485 20.70 -10.41 21.95
C GLY A 485 21.07 -10.42 20.46
N ARG A 486 20.12 -10.05 19.60
CA ARG A 486 20.24 -10.08 18.14
C ARG A 486 20.04 -8.71 17.53
#